data_AF-A0A2N2H800-F1
#
_entry.id   AF-A0A2N2H800-F1
#
_cell.length_a   1.000
_cell.length_b   1.000
_cell.length_c   1.000
_cell.angle_alpha   90.00
_cell.angle_beta   90.00
_cell.angle_gamma   90.00
#
_symmetry.space_group_name_H-M   'P 1'
#
loop_
_entity.id
_entity.type
_entity.pdbx_description
1 polymer ?
#
loop_
_entity_poly.entity_id
_entity_poly.type
_entity_poly.pdbx_seq_one_letter_code
_entity_poly.pdbx_strand_id
1 'polypeptide(L)'
;MDKTWKYKDLDVRENLKPGSKHFQYFFVVSEKGQKKCNYCIWIEDNALSRFDQSKGFDSIVSGKREDWKGWVKEKIEQGDFRNLALKYGVEGQVEIDLGAVPEKLTLDRD
;
A
#
# COMPACT_ATOMS: atom_id res chain seq x y z
N MET A 1 12.62 -10.66 5.08
CA MET A 1 12.70 -9.78 6.26
C MET A 1 11.30 -9.31 6.57
N ASP A 2 10.75 -9.73 7.71
CA ASP A 2 9.51 -9.16 8.25
C ASP A 2 9.67 -7.65 8.42
N LYS A 3 9.01 -6.89 7.54
CA LYS A 3 9.08 -5.43 7.52
C LYS A 3 7.97 -4.88 8.42
N THR A 4 8.10 -5.10 9.73
CA THR A 4 7.17 -4.54 10.73
C THR A 4 7.83 -3.34 11.41
N TRP A 5 7.06 -2.29 11.63
CA TRP A 5 7.48 -1.12 12.41
C TRP A 5 6.33 -0.62 13.29
N LYS A 6 6.68 0.11 14.34
CA LYS A 6 5.72 0.72 15.26
C LYS A 6 5.58 2.21 15.00
N TYR A 7 4.38 2.72 15.22
CA TYR A 7 4.09 4.16 15.20
C TYR A 7 2.99 4.47 16.18
N LYS A 8 3.31 5.25 17.22
CA LYS A 8 2.48 5.38 18.42
C LYS A 8 2.15 3.99 19.00
N ASP A 9 0.90 3.74 19.34
CA ASP A 9 0.41 2.45 19.85
C ASP A 9 0.03 1.44 18.75
N LEU A 10 0.39 1.74 17.49
CA LEU A 10 0.04 0.94 16.33
C LEU A 10 1.24 0.11 15.84
N ASP A 11 0.94 -1.11 15.42
CA ASP A 11 1.83 -2.00 14.68
C ASP A 11 1.50 -1.92 13.20
N VAL A 12 2.50 -1.61 12.37
CA VAL A 12 2.36 -1.54 10.91
C VAL A 12 3.22 -2.62 10.27
N ARG A 13 2.57 -3.58 9.61
CA ARG A 13 3.23 -4.65 8.87
C ARG A 13 3.20 -4.38 7.38
N GLU A 14 4.36 -4.37 6.75
CA GLU A 14 4.50 -4.16 5.31
C GLU A 14 4.61 -5.49 4.56
N ASN A 15 3.94 -5.61 3.41
CA ASN A 15 4.06 -6.77 2.53
C ASN A 15 3.95 -6.37 1.06
N LEU A 16 4.87 -6.85 0.23
CA LEU A 16 4.68 -6.88 -1.22
C LEU A 16 3.87 -8.14 -1.55
N LYS A 17 2.75 -8.03 -2.28
CA LYS A 17 1.97 -9.22 -2.64
C LYS A 17 2.75 -10.07 -3.67
N PRO A 18 3.18 -11.29 -3.31
CA PRO A 18 3.89 -12.15 -4.26
C PRO A 18 2.95 -12.63 -5.36
N GLY A 19 3.45 -12.73 -6.60
CA GLY A 19 2.70 -13.28 -7.73
C GLY A 19 1.57 -12.41 -8.29
N SER A 20 1.43 -11.16 -7.83
CA SER A 20 0.44 -10.23 -8.39
C SER A 20 0.87 -9.77 -9.79
N LYS A 21 -0.06 -9.79 -10.75
CA LYS A 21 0.15 -9.20 -12.09
C LYS A 21 0.49 -7.71 -12.01
N HIS A 22 -0.10 -7.02 -11.03
CA HIS A 22 0.09 -5.60 -10.78
C HIS A 22 0.91 -5.35 -9.53
N PHE A 23 1.67 -4.27 -9.50
CA PHE A 23 2.41 -3.89 -8.31
C PHE A 23 1.45 -3.47 -7.19
N GLN A 24 1.46 -4.22 -6.10
CA GLN A 24 0.68 -3.95 -4.91
C GLN A 24 1.53 -4.14 -3.66
N TYR A 25 1.72 -3.04 -2.90
CA TYR A 25 2.45 -3.02 -1.64
C TYR A 25 1.53 -2.61 -0.50
N PHE A 26 1.41 -3.46 0.51
CA PHE A 26 0.41 -3.32 1.56
C PHE A 26 1.05 -2.92 2.89
N PHE A 27 0.34 -2.08 3.63
CA PHE A 27 0.56 -1.77 5.03
C PHE A 27 -0.66 -2.21 5.82
N VAL A 28 -0.49 -3.18 6.70
CA VAL A 28 -1.55 -3.65 7.61
C VAL A 28 -1.33 -2.98 8.95
N VAL A 29 -2.28 -2.13 9.36
CA VAL A 29 -2.22 -1.41 10.63
C VAL A 29 -3.03 -2.18 11.67
N SER A 30 -2.43 -2.44 12.81
CA SER A 30 -3.04 -3.16 13.93
C SER A 30 -2.80 -2.44 15.24
N GLU A 31 -3.68 -2.65 16.21
CA GLU A 31 -3.56 -2.12 17.57
C GLU A 31 -3.88 -3.26 18.53
N LYS A 32 -3.02 -3.51 19.50
CA LYS A 32 -3.19 -4.61 20.48
C LYS A 32 -3.46 -5.97 19.80
N GLY A 33 -2.82 -6.22 18.67
CA GLY A 33 -2.97 -7.46 17.89
C GLY A 33 -4.23 -7.54 17.03
N GLN A 34 -5.12 -6.55 17.07
CA GLN A 34 -6.31 -6.48 16.22
C GLN A 34 -6.05 -5.57 15.02
N LYS A 35 -6.35 -6.07 13.83
CA LYS A 35 -6.24 -5.29 12.59
C LYS A 35 -7.27 -4.15 12.60
N LYS A 36 -6.80 -2.91 12.38
CA LYS A 36 -7.65 -1.72 12.23
C LYS A 36 -7.98 -1.46 10.76
N CYS A 37 -6.98 -1.40 9.89
CA CYS A 37 -7.16 -1.08 8.47
C CYS A 37 -6.03 -1.66 7.61
N ASN A 38 -6.21 -1.54 6.29
CA ASN A 38 -5.14 -1.71 5.33
C ASN A 38 -4.94 -0.44 4.51
N TYR A 39 -3.69 -0.10 4.27
CA TYR A 39 -3.33 0.80 3.19
C TYR A 39 -2.61 0.03 2.08
N CYS A 40 -2.85 0.42 0.84
CA CYS A 40 -2.29 -0.22 -0.34
C CYS A 40 -1.62 0.83 -1.22
N ILE A 41 -0.41 0.56 -1.68
CA ILE A 41 0.18 1.25 -2.81
C ILE A 41 -0.11 0.39 -4.04
N TRP A 42 -0.77 0.98 -5.02
CA TRP A 42 -1.06 0.32 -6.29
C TRP A 42 -0.41 1.11 -7.41
N ILE A 43 0.55 0.52 -8.13
CA ILE A 43 1.12 1.12 -9.33
C ILE A 43 0.61 0.36 -10.55
N GLU A 44 0.00 1.07 -11.50
CA GLU A 44 -0.39 0.48 -12.78
C GLU A 44 0.86 0.08 -13.59
N ASP A 45 0.77 -0.99 -14.37
CA ASP A 45 1.93 -1.57 -15.07
C ASP A 45 2.59 -0.59 -16.07
N ASN A 46 1.78 0.31 -16.62
CA ASN A 46 2.21 1.40 -17.52
C ASN A 46 2.90 2.56 -16.78
N ALA A 47 2.75 2.65 -15.45
CA ALA A 47 3.38 3.65 -14.60
C ALA A 47 4.66 3.13 -13.93
N LEU A 48 4.91 1.80 -13.91
CA LEU A 48 6.07 1.20 -13.26
C LEU A 48 7.42 1.76 -13.73
N SER A 49 7.56 2.03 -15.02
CA SER A 49 8.80 2.56 -15.60
C SER A 49 9.18 3.95 -15.08
N ARG A 50 8.24 4.69 -14.48
CA ARG A 50 8.49 5.98 -13.82
C ARG A 50 9.22 5.82 -12.48
N PHE A 51 9.08 4.66 -11.86
CA PHE A 51 9.71 4.33 -10.58
C PHE A 51 11.01 3.55 -10.77
N ASP A 52 11.00 2.61 -11.72
CA ASP A 52 12.19 1.85 -12.09
C ASP A 52 12.07 1.36 -13.53
N GLN A 53 13.08 1.63 -14.36
CA GLN A 53 13.10 1.25 -15.79
C GLN A 53 13.06 -0.28 -15.99
N SER A 54 13.65 -1.06 -15.08
CA SER A 54 13.59 -2.52 -15.10
C SER A 54 12.23 -3.06 -14.65
N LYS A 55 11.37 -2.20 -14.08
CA LYS A 55 10.10 -2.55 -13.44
C LYS A 55 10.28 -3.58 -12.30
N GLY A 56 11.48 -3.67 -11.72
CA GLY A 56 11.78 -4.59 -10.64
C GLY A 56 11.07 -4.17 -9.35
N PHE A 57 10.15 -5.01 -8.85
CA PHE A 57 9.32 -4.65 -7.71
C PHE A 57 10.15 -4.38 -6.44
N ASP A 58 11.18 -5.19 -6.18
CA ASP A 58 12.07 -4.99 -5.03
C ASP A 58 12.86 -3.67 -5.10
N SER A 59 13.28 -3.28 -6.31
CA SER A 59 13.96 -2.00 -6.53
C SER A 59 13.01 -0.83 -6.29
N ILE A 60 11.79 -0.91 -6.83
CA ILE A 60 10.74 0.10 -6.64
C ILE A 60 10.41 0.23 -5.14
N VAL A 61 10.19 -0.87 -4.43
CA VAL A 61 9.95 -0.85 -2.99
C VAL A 61 11.13 -0.19 -2.28
N SER A 62 12.37 -0.57 -2.60
CA SER A 62 13.55 -0.04 -1.91
C SER A 62 13.71 1.48 -2.11
N GLY A 63 13.39 2.01 -3.29
CA GLY A 63 13.47 3.44 -3.58
C GLY A 63 12.32 4.29 -3.05
N LYS A 64 11.15 3.70 -2.77
CA LYS A 64 9.91 4.44 -2.41
C LYS A 64 9.31 4.12 -1.04
N ARG A 65 9.84 3.11 -0.36
CA ARG A 65 9.31 2.64 0.93
C ARG A 65 9.19 3.75 1.97
N GLU A 66 10.18 4.63 2.10
CA GLU A 66 10.13 5.69 3.10
C GLU A 66 9.09 6.78 2.76
N ASP A 67 8.93 7.13 1.47
CA ASP A 67 7.85 8.02 1.00
C ASP A 67 6.47 7.45 1.37
N TRP A 68 6.26 6.15 1.10
CA TRP A 68 5.00 5.48 1.39
C TRP A 68 4.76 5.31 2.90
N LYS A 69 5.79 5.10 3.70
CA LYS A 69 5.67 5.15 5.16
C LYS A 69 5.27 6.54 5.64
N GLY A 70 5.81 7.60 5.03
CA GLY A 70 5.41 8.98 5.30
C GLY A 70 3.91 9.17 5.09
N TRP A 71 3.41 8.71 3.93
CA TRP A 71 1.98 8.73 3.62
C TRP A 71 1.13 7.95 4.64
N VAL A 72 1.54 6.73 5.03
CA VAL A 72 0.83 5.94 6.06
C VAL A 72 0.78 6.66 7.40
N LYS A 73 1.90 7.26 7.83
CA LYS A 73 1.95 8.04 9.06
C LYS A 73 0.99 9.23 9.00
N GLU A 74 0.95 9.94 7.88
CA GLU A 74 0.03 11.05 7.67
C GLU A 74 -1.44 10.62 7.82
N LYS A 75 -1.84 9.48 7.24
CA LYS A 75 -3.19 8.94 7.40
C LYS A 75 -3.51 8.58 8.85
N ILE A 76 -2.56 8.01 9.57
CA ILE A 76 -2.70 7.72 11.00
C ILE A 76 -2.85 9.02 11.80
N GLU A 77 -2.06 10.07 11.51
CA GLU A 77 -2.18 11.37 12.18
C GLU A 77 -3.54 12.03 11.93
N GLN A 78 -4.09 11.86 10.74
CA GLN A 78 -5.44 12.33 10.37
C GLN A 78 -6.56 11.48 10.99
N GLY A 79 -6.23 10.34 11.60
CA GLY A 79 -7.22 9.39 12.12
C GLY A 79 -7.99 8.63 11.03
N ASP A 80 -7.50 8.62 9.78
CA ASP A 80 -8.17 7.99 8.66
C ASP A 80 -7.84 6.49 8.59
N PHE A 81 -8.58 5.69 9.35
CA PHE A 81 -8.45 4.22 9.37
C PHE A 81 -9.34 3.51 8.34
N ARG A 82 -9.72 4.18 7.25
CA ARG A 82 -10.39 3.49 6.13
C ARG A 82 -9.39 2.60 5.40
N ASN A 83 -9.91 1.64 4.64
CA ASN A 83 -9.05 0.88 3.73
C ASN A 83 -8.76 1.76 2.52
N LEU A 84 -7.53 2.27 2.39
CA LEU A 84 -7.17 3.19 1.30
C LEU A 84 -6.18 2.56 0.34
N ALA A 85 -6.30 2.91 -0.94
CA ALA A 85 -5.26 2.68 -1.94
C ALA A 85 -4.72 4.02 -2.47
N LEU A 86 -3.41 4.22 -2.37
CA LEU A 86 -2.70 5.23 -3.13
C LEU A 86 -2.35 4.64 -4.50
N LYS A 87 -3.13 5.01 -5.52
CA LYS A 87 -2.99 4.50 -6.87
C LYS A 87 -2.14 5.45 -7.71
N TYR A 88 -1.12 4.92 -8.36
CA TYR A 88 -0.29 5.60 -9.34
C TYR A 88 -0.63 5.08 -10.73
N GLY A 89 -1.21 5.95 -11.56
CA GLY A 89 -1.51 5.67 -12.97
C GLY A 89 -0.76 6.62 -13.90
N VAL A 90 -1.10 6.56 -15.19
CA VAL A 90 -0.49 7.43 -16.21
C VAL A 90 -0.77 8.91 -15.93
N GLU A 91 -1.96 9.23 -15.42
CA GLU A 91 -2.42 10.60 -15.20
C GLU A 91 -1.94 11.21 -13.87
N GLY A 92 -1.36 10.41 -12.97
CA GLY A 92 -0.83 10.88 -11.69
C GLY A 92 -1.11 9.94 -10.53
N GLN A 93 -1.21 10.51 -9.34
CA GLN A 93 -1.54 9.78 -8.11
C GLN A 93 -2.95 10.14 -7.62
N VAL A 94 -3.72 9.15 -7.20
CA VAL A 94 -5.07 9.32 -6.64
C VAL A 94 -5.25 8.42 -5.42
N GLU A 95 -6.02 8.89 -4.44
CA GLU A 95 -6.41 8.09 -3.29
C GLU A 95 -7.80 7.49 -3.50
N ILE A 96 -7.93 6.18 -3.26
CA ILE A 96 -9.17 5.43 -3.45
C ILE A 96 -9.56 4.83 -2.11
N ASP A 97 -10.79 5.09 -1.67
CA ASP A 97 -11.38 4.40 -0.54
C ASP A 97 -11.91 3.03 -0.98
N LEU A 98 -11.19 1.98 -0.58
CA LEU A 98 -11.51 0.58 -0.90
C LEU A 98 -12.75 0.07 -0.14
N GLY A 99 -13.20 0.77 0.91
CA GLY A 99 -14.43 0.46 1.63
C GLY A 99 -15.67 1.11 1.02
N ALA A 100 -15.51 2.20 0.27
CA ALA A 100 -16.58 2.92 -0.41
C ALA A 100 -16.88 2.39 -1.83
N VAL A 101 -16.10 1.43 -2.33
CA VAL A 101 -16.39 0.76 -3.60
C VAL A 101 -17.47 -0.30 -3.35
N PRO A 102 -18.69 -0.16 -3.90
CA PRO A 102 -19.73 -1.18 -3.75
C PRO A 102 -19.26 -2.47 -4.44
N GLU A 103 -19.07 -3.53 -3.65
CA GLU A 103 -18.87 -4.94 -4.02
C GLU A 103 -17.83 -5.27 -5.12
N LYS A 104 -16.93 -6.21 -4.76
CA LYS A 104 -16.07 -6.99 -5.68
C LYS A 104 -14.88 -6.25 -6.30
N LEU A 105 -13.93 -5.87 -5.46
CA LEU A 105 -12.55 -6.28 -5.72
C LEU A 105 -12.31 -7.56 -4.91
N THR A 106 -12.91 -8.67 -5.35
CA THR A 106 -12.30 -9.97 -5.07
C THR A 106 -10.93 -9.91 -5.72
N LEU A 107 -9.91 -9.66 -4.91
CA LEU A 107 -8.55 -10.03 -5.24
C LEU A 107 -8.60 -11.52 -5.57
N ASP A 108 -8.67 -11.84 -6.87
CA ASP A 108 -8.70 -13.21 -7.36
C ASP A 108 -7.61 -14.01 -6.63
N ARG A 109 -8.08 -15.01 -5.88
CA ARG A 109 -7.29 -16.15 -5.43
C ARG A 109 -7.33 -17.13 -6.59
N ASP A 110 -6.32 -17.09 -7.45
CA ASP A 110 -5.82 -18.31 -8.08
C ASP A 110 -4.93 -19.04 -7.08
#